data_AF-B2BEV1-F1
#
_entry.id   AF-B2BEV1-F1
#
_cell.length_a   1.000
_cell.length_b   1.000
_cell.length_c   1.000
_cell.angle_alpha   90.00
_cell.angle_beta   90.00
_cell.angle_gamma   90.00
#
_symmetry.space_group_name_H-M   'P 1'
#
loop_
_entity.id
_entity.type
_entity.pdbx_description
1 polymer ?
#
loop_
_entity_poly.entity_id
_entity_poly.type
_entity_poly.pdbx_seq_one_letter_code
_entity_poly.pdbx_strand_id
1 'polypeptide(L)' 'FDAYVDLQKQYADVVIEVLPTQLIPDDNERKVLRVRLVMKEGVKYCNPVYLLDEGST' A
#
# COMPACT_ATOMS: atom_id res chain seq x y z
N PHE A 1 -4.06 -13.39 -13.94
CA PHE A 1 -3.34 -12.61 -12.93
C PHE A 1 -3.99 -12.84 -11.57
N ASP A 2 -5.28 -12.54 -11.44
CA ASP A 2 -6.04 -12.61 -10.19
C ASP A 2 -5.99 -13.98 -9.49
N ALA A 3 -6.18 -15.07 -10.24
CA ALA A 3 -6.23 -16.41 -9.68
C ALA A 3 -4.90 -16.92 -9.06
N TYR A 4 -3.75 -16.37 -9.44
CA TYR A 4 -2.45 -16.96 -9.11
C TYR A 4 -1.37 -15.96 -8.66
N VAL A 5 -1.48 -14.69 -9.03
CA VAL A 5 -0.49 -13.65 -8.72
C VAL A 5 -0.99 -12.76 -7.59
N ASP A 6 -2.22 -12.25 -7.70
CA ASP A 6 -2.77 -11.31 -6.71
C ASP A 6 -2.90 -11.95 -5.32
N LEU A 7 -3.26 -13.24 -5.30
CA LEU A 7 -3.34 -14.07 -4.09
C LEU A 7 -2.04 -14.10 -3.26
N GLN A 8 -0.87 -13.87 -3.88
CA GLN A 8 0.41 -13.89 -3.18
C GLN A 8 0.60 -12.69 -2.25
N LYS A 9 -0.12 -11.58 -2.47
CA LYS A 9 -0.05 -10.38 -1.62
C LYS A 9 -0.39 -10.66 -0.16
N GLN A 10 -1.24 -11.65 0.12
CA GLN A 10 -1.63 -12.01 1.50
C GLN A 10 -0.47 -12.55 2.33
N TYR A 11 0.58 -13.04 1.68
CA TYR A 11 1.77 -13.60 2.34
C TYR A 11 2.92 -12.59 2.44
N ALA A 12 2.78 -11.41 1.84
CA ALA A 12 3.81 -10.39 1.89
C ALA A 12 3.79 -9.66 3.25
N ASP A 13 4.97 -9.45 3.82
CA ASP A 13 5.12 -8.61 5.02
C ASP A 13 4.95 -7.12 4.70
N VAL A 14 5.23 -6.72 3.45
CA VAL A 14 5.07 -5.36 2.96
C VAL A 14 4.52 -5.38 1.53
N VAL A 15 3.48 -4.60 1.26
CA VAL A 15 2.90 -4.39 -0.07
C VAL A 15 2.92 -2.90 -0.41
N ILE A 16 3.43 -2.57 -1.61
CA ILE A 16 3.30 -1.23 -2.19
C ILE A 16 2.20 -1.29 -3.25
N GLU A 17 1.09 -0.61 -2.99
CA GLU A 17 -0.05 -0.54 -3.91
C GLU A 17 -0.06 0.81 -4.63
N VAL A 18 -0.03 0.78 -5.96
CA VAL A 18 -0.02 1.98 -6.81
C VAL A 18 -1.38 2.17 -7.44
N LEU A 19 -2.04 3.29 -7.12
CA LEU A 19 -3.40 3.62 -7.55
C LEU A 19 -3.41 4.97 -8.27
N PRO A 20 -4.43 5.24 -9.11
CA PRO A 20 -4.67 6.58 -9.64
C PRO A 20 -4.78 7.62 -8.50
N THR A 21 -4.30 8.83 -8.76
CA THR A 21 -4.47 9.93 -7.81
C THR A 21 -5.95 10.27 -7.61
N GLN A 22 -6.27 10.80 -6.43
CA GLN A 22 -7.59 11.38 -6.13
C GLN A 22 -7.53 12.91 -6.04
N LEU A 23 -6.35 13.50 -6.22
CA LEU A 23 -6.13 14.94 -6.12
C LEU A 23 -6.50 15.68 -7.41
N ILE A 24 -6.47 14.97 -8.55
CA ILE A 24 -6.75 15.52 -9.87
C ILE A 24 -7.94 14.75 -10.45
N PRO A 25 -9.10 15.40 -10.65
CA PRO A 25 -10.26 14.77 -11.29
C PRO A 25 -9.92 14.30 -12.72
N ASP A 26 -10.41 13.12 -13.10
CA ASP A 26 -10.28 12.55 -14.45
C ASP A 26 -8.82 12.46 -14.97
N ASP A 27 -7.84 12.29 -14.08
CA ASP A 27 -6.43 12.12 -14.48
C ASP A 27 -6.23 10.83 -15.29
N ASN A 28 -6.08 11.01 -16.60
CA ASN A 28 -5.77 9.94 -17.54
C ASN A 28 -4.27 9.86 -17.87
N GLU A 29 -3.46 10.86 -17.49
CA GLU A 29 -2.02 10.84 -17.72
C GLU A 29 -1.29 9.91 -16.75
N ARG A 30 -1.85 9.71 -15.54
CA ARG A 30 -1.34 8.80 -14.50
C ARG A 30 0.12 9.06 -14.10
N LYS A 31 0.54 10.33 -14.17
CA LYS A 31 1.87 10.78 -13.67
C LYS A 31 1.86 11.05 -12.17
N VAL A 32 0.72 11.48 -11.63
CA VAL A 32 0.51 11.66 -10.20
C VAL A 32 -0.18 10.42 -9.65
N LEU A 33 0.40 9.80 -8.63
CA LEU A 33 -0.04 8.50 -8.13
C LEU A 33 -0.40 8.60 -6.66
N ARG A 34 -1.43 7.84 -6.27
CA ARG A 34 -1.72 7.56 -4.86
C ARG A 34 -1.09 6.21 -4.53
N VAL A 35 -0.08 6.23 -3.68
CA VAL A 35 0.64 5.01 -3.28
C VAL A 35 0.30 4.68 -1.83
N ARG A 36 -0.03 3.41 -1.57
CA ARG A 36 -0.21 2.89 -0.21
C ARG A 36 0.95 1.95 0.13
N LEU A 37 1.51 2.15 1.32
CA LEU A 37 2.45 1.21 1.94
C LEU A 37 1.69 0.43 3.00
N VAL A 38 1.44 -0.85 2.75
CA VAL A 38 0.76 -1.76 3.69
C VAL A 38 1.83 -2.62 4.34
N MET A 39 2.00 -2.49 5.66
CA MET A 39 2.99 -3.26 6.43
C MET A 39 2.28 -4.17 7.42
N LYS A 40 2.64 -5.45 7.45
CA LYS A 40 2.10 -6.44 8.36
C LYS A 40 2.64 -6.23 9.77
N GLU A 41 1.76 -6.21 10.75
CA GLU A 41 2.13 -6.14 12.16
C GLU A 41 2.67 -7.49 12.68
N GLY A 42 3.48 -7.43 13.76
CA GLY A 42 3.98 -8.62 14.44
C GLY A 42 5.07 -9.39 13.69
N VAL A 43 5.59 -8.86 12.59
CA VAL A 43 6.71 -9.46 11.86
C VAL A 43 8.01 -9.21 12.64
N LYS A 44 8.67 -10.30 13.02
CA LYS A 44 9.90 -10.22 13.81
C LYS A 44 10.96 -9.39 13.08
N TYR A 45 11.53 -8.40 13.78
CA TYR A 45 12.52 -7.45 13.25
C TYR A 45 12.00 -6.47 12.18
N CYS A 46 10.67 -6.36 12.00
CA CYS A 46 10.07 -5.38 11.11
C CYS A 46 8.99 -4.61 11.86
N ASN A 47 9.31 -3.37 12.25
CA ASN A 47 8.35 -2.46 12.89
C ASN A 47 7.68 -1.62 11.79
N PRO A 48 6.34 -1.58 11.71
CA PRO A 48 5.63 -0.71 10.78
C PRO A 48 6.01 0.76 10.96
N VAL A 49 6.07 1.50 9.85
CA VAL A 49 6.22 2.96 9.90
C VAL A 49 4.86 3.59 10.19
N TYR A 50 4.86 4.65 10.98
CA TYR A 50 3.68 5.45 11.27
C TYR A 50 4.01 6.94 11.16
N LEU A 51 2.97 7.77 11.17
CA LEU A 51 3.09 9.22 11.16
C LEU A 51 2.33 9.78 12.37
N LEU A 52 2.98 10.66 13.13
CA LEU A 52 2.48 11.27 14.38
C LEU A 52 2.30 10.28 15.54
N ASP A 53 1.26 9.46 15.52
CA ASP A 53 0.86 8.58 16.63
C ASP A 53 0.50 7.18 16.11
N GLU A 54 1.20 6.17 16.62
CA GLU A 54 1.09 4.78 16.14
C GLU A 54 -0.31 4.21 16.43
N GLY A 55 -0.97 3.69 15.40
CA GLY A 55 -2.32 3.09 15.51
C GLY A 55 -3.49 4.09 15.48
N SER A 56 -3.23 5.39 15.36
CA SER A 56 -4.26 6.43 15.17
C SER A 56 -4.71 6.57 13.70
N THR A 57 -5.83 7.24 13.44
CA THR A 57 -6.36 7.54 12.08
C THR A 57 -6.69 9.01 11.92
#